data_AF-A0AA44IFD1-F1
#
_entry.id   AF-A0AA44IFD1-F1
#
_cell.length_a   1.000
_cell.length_b   1.000
_cell.length_c   1.000
_cell.angle_alpha   90.00
_cell.angle_beta   90.00
_cell.angle_gamma   90.00
#
_symmetry.space_group_name_H-M   'P 1'
#
loop_
_entity.id
_entity.type
_entity.pdbx_description
1 polymer ?
#
loop_
_entity_poly.entity_id
_entity_poly.type
_entity_poly.pdbx_seq_one_letter_code
_entity_poly.pdbx_strand_id
1 'polypeptide(L)'
;MARRLLPRIPSSGGASLARGREIARTAADGAVDVLHPLITVARGLRRLAACGRAKWAATPRERRGPTLLLAAVCVLGVVLTPYGPPLGILSLLGAAAWKGRERPGARAEPDAAGAERLRALYEALVPHFSVSADPDAPFVHGGEWRRVFGDFAFDADGRPTRLRVSYPAYFPDGEPAARARVERLLHAKSGRGREYRFDWDEEGNRLLMTVLPALSASVAAQRFVTVPGEAVLGFTDADAVQRTVPVRDGDADRDAPAVVWRTGPRSPEPHLLVVGQPGAGASTLLRSVALQALQHGGEVLVLEGFGTGEYACLAGRRGVLGVECGPVGALGALEWAARETERRLAVAHEARRAGEPAP
;
A
#
# COMPACT_ATOMS: atom_id res chain seq x y z
N MET A 1 -15.95 72.76 -13.89
CA MET A 1 -15.35 71.48 -13.42
C MET A 1 -16.00 70.33 -14.18
N ALA A 2 -15.34 69.83 -15.23
CA ALA A 2 -15.88 68.81 -16.12
C ALA A 2 -15.66 67.40 -15.55
N ARG A 3 -16.75 66.68 -15.27
CA ARG A 3 -16.71 65.26 -14.87
C ARG A 3 -16.65 64.39 -16.14
N ARG A 4 -15.53 63.70 -16.35
CA ARG A 4 -15.36 62.68 -17.40
C ARG A 4 -16.13 61.41 -17.04
N LEU A 5 -16.98 60.95 -17.95
CA LEU A 5 -17.62 59.63 -17.94
C LEU A 5 -16.65 58.60 -18.55
N LEU A 6 -16.45 57.46 -17.87
CA LEU A 6 -15.70 56.32 -18.39
C LEU A 6 -16.58 55.46 -19.31
N PRO A 7 -16.05 54.90 -20.42
CA PRO A 7 -16.82 54.09 -21.36
C PRO A 7 -16.97 52.64 -20.89
N ARG A 8 -18.16 52.08 -21.15
CA ARG A 8 -18.56 50.69 -20.92
C ARG A 8 -17.98 49.80 -22.03
N ILE A 9 -17.19 48.80 -21.68
CA ILE A 9 -16.67 47.79 -22.62
C ILE A 9 -17.76 46.74 -22.86
N PRO A 10 -18.10 46.38 -24.12
CA PRO A 10 -19.04 45.30 -24.40
C PRO A 10 -18.36 43.93 -24.26
N SER A 11 -19.02 43.03 -23.53
CA SER A 11 -18.64 41.62 -23.35
C SER A 11 -19.09 40.79 -24.55
N SER A 12 -18.19 40.53 -25.49
CA SER A 12 -18.37 39.55 -26.57
C SER A 12 -17.17 38.60 -26.64
N GLY A 13 -17.10 37.65 -25.70
CA GLY A 13 -16.00 36.67 -25.62
C GLY A 13 -16.40 35.23 -25.29
N GLY A 14 -17.70 34.91 -25.16
CA GLY A 14 -18.16 33.58 -24.72
C GLY A 14 -18.41 32.54 -25.82
N ALA A 15 -18.55 32.96 -27.08
CA ALA A 15 -19.03 32.07 -28.14
C ALA A 15 -17.93 31.23 -28.83
N SER A 16 -16.66 31.66 -28.80
CA SER A 16 -15.54 30.91 -29.39
C SER A 16 -14.97 29.84 -28.45
N LEU A 17 -15.03 30.06 -27.13
CA LEU A 17 -14.56 29.11 -26.12
C LEU A 17 -15.49 27.90 -25.94
N ALA A 18 -16.79 28.04 -26.23
CA ALA A 18 -17.73 26.92 -26.23
C ALA A 18 -17.46 25.95 -27.40
N ARG A 19 -17.17 26.48 -28.59
CA ARG A 19 -16.95 25.68 -29.81
C ARG A 19 -15.60 24.96 -29.82
N GLY A 20 -14.57 25.54 -29.21
CA GLY A 20 -13.26 24.87 -29.02
C GLY A 20 -13.29 23.72 -28.02
N ARG A 21 -14.20 23.78 -27.04
CA ARG A 21 -14.36 22.74 -26.00
C ARG A 21 -15.18 21.53 -26.47
N GLU A 22 -16.00 21.72 -27.51
CA GLU A 22 -16.79 20.66 -28.16
C GLU A 22 -15.93 19.84 -29.14
N ILE A 23 -15.02 20.49 -29.87
CA ILE A 23 -14.05 19.81 -30.76
C ILE A 23 -12.97 19.07 -29.95
N ALA A 24 -12.64 19.54 -28.75
CA ALA A 24 -11.76 18.83 -27.82
C ALA A 24 -12.42 17.59 -27.18
N ARG A 25 -13.77 17.54 -27.09
CA ARG A 25 -14.51 16.37 -26.60
C ARG A 25 -14.66 15.28 -27.66
N THR A 26 -14.90 15.65 -28.91
CA THR A 26 -15.00 14.66 -30.00
C THR A 26 -13.67 14.03 -30.40
N ALA A 27 -12.53 14.68 -30.11
CA ALA A 27 -11.20 14.05 -30.23
C ALA A 27 -10.83 13.17 -29.02
N ALA A 28 -11.45 13.38 -27.86
CA ALA A 28 -11.24 12.57 -26.66
C ALA A 28 -12.02 11.25 -26.72
N ASP A 29 -13.24 11.23 -27.27
CA ASP A 29 -14.03 10.01 -27.40
C ASP A 29 -13.40 8.99 -28.38
N GLY A 30 -12.65 9.45 -29.38
CA GLY A 30 -11.91 8.58 -30.31
C GLY A 30 -10.53 8.09 -29.80
N ALA A 31 -10.00 8.69 -28.73
CA ALA A 31 -8.67 8.37 -28.20
C ALA A 31 -8.72 7.42 -26.98
N VAL A 32 -9.88 7.25 -26.35
CA VAL A 32 -10.07 6.38 -25.18
C VAL A 32 -10.03 4.90 -25.56
N ASP A 33 -10.53 4.52 -26.73
CA ASP A 33 -10.50 3.12 -27.20
C ASP A 33 -9.08 2.62 -27.59
N VAL A 34 -8.16 3.52 -27.91
CA VAL A 34 -6.79 3.15 -28.32
C VAL A 34 -5.85 2.97 -27.12
N LEU A 35 -6.19 3.56 -25.96
CA LEU A 35 -5.32 3.58 -24.77
C LEU A 35 -5.62 2.45 -23.77
N HIS A 36 -6.85 1.93 -23.73
CA HIS A 36 -7.21 0.83 -22.83
C HIS A 36 -6.36 -0.47 -23.01
N PRO A 37 -6.00 -0.86 -24.26
CA PRO A 37 -5.06 -1.96 -24.47
C PRO A 37 -3.67 -1.66 -23.88
N LEU A 38 -3.21 -0.40 -23.97
CA LEU A 38 -1.88 0.00 -23.50
C LEU A 38 -1.76 -0.03 -21.98
N ILE A 39 -2.82 0.36 -21.26
CA ILE A 39 -2.81 0.39 -19.79
C ILE A 39 -2.93 -1.02 -19.21
N THR A 40 -3.77 -1.88 -19.82
CA THR A 40 -3.84 -3.30 -19.48
C THR A 40 -2.49 -4.00 -19.69
N VAL A 41 -1.83 -3.70 -20.82
CA VAL A 41 -0.48 -4.17 -21.11
C VAL A 41 0.52 -3.63 -20.09
N ALA A 42 0.49 -2.35 -19.72
CA ALA A 42 1.40 -1.77 -18.74
C ALA A 42 1.25 -2.39 -17.34
N ARG A 43 0.02 -2.69 -16.90
CA ARG A 43 -0.26 -3.41 -15.64
C ARG A 43 0.24 -4.85 -15.70
N GLY A 44 0.02 -5.52 -16.84
CA GLY A 44 0.56 -6.84 -17.14
C GLY A 44 2.09 -6.89 -17.11
N LEU A 45 2.76 -5.94 -17.75
CA LEU A 45 4.21 -5.80 -17.74
C LEU A 45 4.74 -5.59 -16.32
N ARG A 46 4.10 -4.74 -15.51
CA ARG A 46 4.47 -4.54 -14.09
C ARG A 46 4.38 -5.85 -13.29
N ARG A 47 3.28 -6.60 -13.43
CA ARG A 47 3.09 -7.91 -12.76
C ARG A 47 4.12 -8.95 -13.23
N LEU A 48 4.42 -9.00 -14.52
CA LEU A 48 5.44 -9.89 -15.09
C LEU A 48 6.85 -9.52 -14.61
N ALA A 49 7.18 -8.23 -14.54
CA ALA A 49 8.46 -7.74 -14.04
C ALA A 49 8.63 -8.02 -12.53
N ALA A 50 7.58 -7.83 -11.72
CA ALA A 50 7.59 -8.18 -10.30
C ALA A 50 7.79 -9.69 -10.09
N CYS A 51 7.05 -10.53 -10.82
CA CYS A 51 7.21 -11.99 -10.77
C CYS A 51 8.60 -12.45 -11.25
N GLY A 52 9.12 -11.84 -12.32
CA GLY A 52 10.47 -12.10 -12.81
C GLY A 52 11.54 -11.75 -11.78
N ARG A 53 11.42 -10.58 -11.12
CA ARG A 53 12.31 -10.16 -10.03
C ARG A 53 12.23 -11.10 -8.83
N ALA A 54 11.03 -11.49 -8.41
CA ALA A 54 10.84 -12.43 -7.30
C ALA A 54 11.44 -13.81 -7.61
N LYS A 55 11.22 -14.33 -8.82
CA LYS A 55 11.84 -15.60 -9.26
C LYS A 55 13.35 -15.49 -9.36
N TRP A 56 13.89 -14.38 -9.85
CA TRP A 56 15.33 -14.14 -9.91
C TRP A 56 15.97 -14.06 -8.53
N ALA A 57 15.31 -13.38 -7.58
CA ALA A 57 15.75 -13.31 -6.19
C ALA A 57 15.78 -14.71 -5.53
N ALA A 58 14.80 -15.56 -5.85
CA ALA A 58 14.73 -16.94 -5.39
C ALA A 58 15.73 -17.91 -6.10
N THR A 59 16.36 -17.51 -7.21
CA THR A 59 17.30 -18.37 -7.94
C THR A 59 18.65 -18.47 -7.18
N PRO A 60 19.12 -19.71 -6.84
CA PRO A 60 20.41 -19.94 -6.20
C PRO A 60 21.57 -19.36 -6.98
N ARG A 61 22.58 -18.82 -6.29
CA ARG A 61 23.70 -18.06 -6.90
C ARG A 61 24.46 -18.85 -7.97
N GLU A 62 24.60 -20.17 -7.77
CA GLU A 62 25.24 -21.11 -8.70
C GLU A 62 24.46 -21.30 -10.01
N ARG A 63 23.13 -21.12 -9.98
CA ARG A 63 22.26 -21.28 -11.14
C ARG A 63 22.05 -19.99 -11.93
N ARG A 64 22.44 -18.83 -11.37
CA ARG A 64 22.27 -17.51 -12.01
C ARG A 64 23.03 -17.40 -13.33
N GLY A 65 24.28 -17.89 -13.38
CA GLY A 65 25.12 -17.93 -14.58
C GLY A 65 24.49 -18.72 -15.73
N PRO A 66 24.19 -20.02 -15.56
CA PRO A 66 23.56 -20.81 -16.62
C PRO A 66 22.16 -20.30 -17.01
N THR A 67 21.37 -19.74 -16.07
CA THR A 67 20.10 -19.10 -16.46
C THR A 67 20.27 -17.84 -17.30
N LEU A 68 21.31 -17.03 -17.04
CA LEU A 68 21.60 -15.84 -17.86
C LEU A 68 22.11 -16.24 -19.24
N LEU A 69 22.99 -17.25 -19.31
CA LEU A 69 23.47 -17.79 -20.58
C LEU A 69 22.29 -18.32 -21.41
N LEU A 70 21.41 -19.12 -20.80
CA LEU A 70 20.22 -19.65 -21.47
C LEU A 70 19.28 -18.53 -21.94
N ALA A 71 19.03 -17.52 -21.10
CA ALA A 71 18.22 -16.36 -21.48
C ALA A 71 18.85 -15.58 -22.64
N ALA A 72 20.17 -15.38 -22.62
CA ALA A 72 20.90 -14.71 -23.69
C ALA A 72 20.85 -15.51 -25.00
N VAL A 73 20.98 -16.84 -24.95
CA VAL A 73 20.84 -17.73 -26.11
C VAL A 73 19.42 -17.67 -26.69
N CYS A 74 18.39 -17.67 -25.84
CA CYS A 74 17.00 -17.51 -26.29
C CYS A 74 16.77 -16.15 -26.95
N VAL A 75 17.28 -15.05 -26.37
CA VAL A 75 17.19 -13.71 -26.96
C VAL A 75 17.95 -13.64 -28.28
N LEU A 76 19.15 -14.21 -28.36
CA LEU A 76 19.94 -14.28 -29.58
C LEU A 76 19.21 -15.06 -30.67
N GLY A 77 18.59 -16.20 -30.33
CA GLY A 77 17.76 -16.97 -31.25
C GLY A 77 16.57 -16.17 -31.80
N VAL A 78 15.91 -15.37 -30.96
CA VAL A 78 14.83 -14.47 -31.37
C VAL A 78 15.34 -13.32 -32.24
N VAL A 79 16.53 -12.78 -31.98
CA VAL A 79 17.10 -11.70 -32.81
C VAL A 79 17.55 -12.19 -34.18
N LEU A 80 18.10 -13.41 -34.25
CA LEU A 80 18.64 -13.99 -35.48
C LEU A 80 17.58 -14.63 -36.39
N THR A 81 16.36 -14.87 -35.90
CA THR A 81 15.27 -15.39 -36.75
C THR A 81 14.60 -14.26 -37.55
N PRO A 82 14.35 -14.45 -38.85
CA PRO A 82 13.52 -13.52 -39.60
C PRO A 82 12.13 -13.44 -38.95
N TYR A 83 11.64 -12.21 -38.69
CA TYR A 83 10.43 -11.90 -37.91
C TYR A 83 10.47 -12.26 -36.42
N GLY A 84 11.60 -12.73 -35.89
CA GLY A 84 11.74 -13.06 -34.47
C GLY A 84 11.53 -11.84 -33.54
N PRO A 85 12.17 -10.67 -33.77
CA PRO A 85 11.93 -9.48 -32.95
C PRO A 85 10.47 -9.01 -32.91
N PRO A 86 9.74 -8.83 -34.04
CA PRO A 86 8.34 -8.43 -33.99
C PRO A 86 7.44 -9.49 -33.35
N LEU A 87 7.68 -10.79 -33.58
CA LEU A 87 6.93 -11.88 -32.91
C LEU A 87 7.20 -11.92 -31.41
N GLY A 88 8.44 -11.63 -30.98
CA GLY A 88 8.81 -11.52 -29.56
C GLY A 88 8.09 -10.38 -28.86
N ILE A 89 8.04 -9.20 -29.49
CA ILE A 89 7.26 -8.05 -28.99
C ILE A 89 5.78 -8.40 -28.91
N LEU A 90 5.20 -8.98 -29.97
CA LEU A 90 3.80 -9.37 -30.00
C LEU A 90 3.45 -10.40 -28.92
N SER A 91 4.32 -11.38 -28.70
CA SER A 91 4.17 -12.41 -27.67
C SER A 91 4.25 -11.82 -26.26
N LEU A 92 5.17 -10.88 -26.03
CA LEU A 92 5.31 -10.17 -24.75
C LEU A 92 4.08 -9.30 -24.46
N LEU A 93 3.61 -8.53 -25.45
CA LEU A 93 2.39 -7.72 -25.35
C LEU A 93 1.17 -8.61 -25.08
N GLY A 94 1.07 -9.75 -25.77
CA GLY A 94 0.01 -10.74 -25.55
C GLY A 94 0.07 -11.36 -24.15
N ALA A 95 1.25 -11.73 -23.66
CA ALA A 95 1.44 -12.26 -22.31
C ALA A 95 1.14 -11.21 -21.22
N ALA A 96 1.54 -9.96 -21.45
CA ALA A 96 1.23 -8.85 -20.57
C ALA A 96 -0.27 -8.56 -20.55
N ALA A 97 -0.94 -8.45 -21.69
CA ALA A 97 -2.38 -8.32 -21.77
C ALA A 97 -3.09 -9.49 -21.06
N TRP A 98 -2.63 -10.72 -21.29
CA TRP A 98 -3.19 -11.92 -20.65
C TRP A 98 -3.05 -11.92 -19.12
N LYS A 99 -1.87 -11.53 -18.60
CA LYS A 99 -1.59 -11.48 -17.16
C LYS A 99 -2.20 -10.25 -16.48
N GLY A 100 -2.42 -9.18 -17.26
CA GLY A 100 -3.13 -7.98 -16.85
C GLY A 100 -4.64 -8.18 -16.73
N ARG A 101 -5.23 -9.09 -17.52
CA ARG A 101 -6.65 -9.44 -17.40
C ARG A 101 -6.95 -10.18 -16.11
N GLU A 102 -7.84 -9.63 -15.30
CA GLU A 102 -8.47 -10.39 -14.22
C GLU A 102 -9.52 -11.34 -14.80
N ARG A 103 -9.33 -12.65 -14.61
CA ARG A 103 -10.37 -13.62 -14.95
C ARG A 103 -11.54 -13.47 -13.97
N PRO A 104 -12.80 -13.48 -14.44
CA PRO A 104 -13.94 -13.75 -13.57
C PRO A 104 -13.75 -15.13 -12.95
N GLY A 105 -13.79 -15.23 -11.61
CA GLY A 105 -13.98 -16.53 -10.97
C GLY A 105 -15.28 -17.17 -11.45
N ALA A 106 -15.36 -18.50 -11.43
CA ALA A 106 -16.61 -19.19 -11.67
C ALA A 106 -17.67 -18.66 -10.69
N ARG A 107 -18.87 -18.32 -11.19
CA ARG A 107 -20.00 -17.88 -10.37
C ARG A 107 -20.38 -19.02 -9.42
N ALA A 108 -19.87 -18.96 -8.19
CA ALA A 108 -20.45 -19.73 -7.11
C ALA A 108 -21.83 -19.12 -6.83
N GLU A 109 -22.89 -19.92 -6.92
CA GLU A 109 -24.18 -19.45 -6.44
C GLU A 109 -24.10 -19.29 -4.92
N PRO A 110 -24.42 -18.12 -4.36
CA PRO A 110 -24.40 -17.91 -2.94
C PRO A 110 -25.56 -18.71 -2.32
N ASP A 111 -25.32 -19.22 -1.11
CA ASP A 111 -26.40 -19.72 -0.27
C ASP A 111 -27.37 -18.59 0.10
N ALA A 112 -28.52 -18.92 0.69
CA ALA A 112 -29.56 -17.94 1.02
C ALA A 112 -29.02 -16.82 1.93
N ALA A 113 -28.18 -17.17 2.91
CA ALA A 113 -27.54 -16.22 3.82
C ALA A 113 -26.55 -15.29 3.09
N GLY A 114 -25.73 -15.82 2.18
CA GLY A 114 -24.83 -15.04 1.34
C GLY A 114 -25.58 -14.09 0.41
N ALA A 115 -26.69 -14.53 -0.17
CA ALA A 115 -27.54 -13.69 -1.02
C ALA A 115 -28.16 -12.50 -0.26
N GLU A 116 -28.65 -12.74 0.96
CA GLU A 116 -29.14 -11.66 1.83
C GLU A 116 -28.02 -10.67 2.20
N ARG A 117 -26.82 -11.18 2.48
CA ARG A 117 -25.66 -10.32 2.78
C ARG A 117 -25.25 -9.46 1.59
N LEU A 118 -25.24 -10.01 0.38
CA LEU A 118 -25.00 -9.24 -0.85
C LEU A 118 -26.09 -8.18 -1.05
N ARG A 119 -27.36 -8.53 -0.81
CA ARG A 119 -28.45 -7.56 -0.89
C ARG A 119 -28.27 -6.42 0.13
N ALA A 120 -27.90 -6.72 1.36
CA ALA A 120 -27.64 -5.72 2.39
C ALA A 120 -26.44 -4.80 2.04
N LEU A 121 -25.38 -5.38 1.45
CA LEU A 121 -24.23 -4.61 0.95
C LEU A 121 -24.61 -3.71 -0.22
N TYR A 122 -25.40 -4.23 -1.17
CA TYR A 122 -25.92 -3.47 -2.29
C TYR A 122 -26.74 -2.26 -1.82
N GLU A 123 -27.72 -2.48 -0.94
CA GLU A 123 -28.56 -1.39 -0.39
C GLU A 123 -27.73 -0.33 0.35
N ALA A 124 -26.67 -0.75 1.03
CA ALA A 124 -25.76 0.17 1.71
C ALA A 124 -24.96 1.04 0.73
N LEU A 125 -24.67 0.54 -0.47
CA LEU A 125 -23.93 1.26 -1.52
C LEU A 125 -24.80 2.23 -2.33
N VAL A 126 -26.12 2.00 -2.38
CA VAL A 126 -27.06 2.85 -3.15
C VAL A 126 -26.85 4.34 -2.87
N PRO A 127 -26.79 4.85 -1.61
CA PRO A 127 -26.61 6.28 -1.35
C PRO A 127 -25.32 6.89 -1.89
N HIS A 128 -24.31 6.08 -2.21
CA HIS A 128 -23.03 6.55 -2.72
C HIS A 128 -22.92 6.47 -4.24
N PHE A 129 -23.66 5.56 -4.86
CA PHE A 129 -23.61 5.30 -6.30
C PHE A 129 -24.89 5.70 -7.03
N SER A 130 -25.98 6.04 -6.34
CA SER A 130 -27.21 6.51 -6.99
C SER A 130 -27.14 8.00 -7.31
N VAL A 131 -27.62 8.39 -8.49
CA VAL A 131 -27.92 9.78 -8.84
C VAL A 131 -29.37 9.85 -9.30
N SER A 132 -30.14 10.79 -8.77
CA SER A 132 -31.58 10.94 -9.02
C SER A 132 -31.96 11.31 -10.47
N ALA A 133 -30.96 11.70 -11.28
CA ALA A 133 -31.14 12.12 -12.66
C ALA A 133 -30.95 10.99 -13.70
N ASP A 134 -30.56 9.78 -13.28
CA ASP A 134 -30.31 8.65 -14.18
C ASP A 134 -31.49 7.64 -14.12
N PRO A 135 -32.29 7.50 -15.20
CA PRO A 135 -33.42 6.58 -15.24
C PRO A 135 -33.00 5.09 -15.28
N ASP A 136 -31.76 4.79 -15.71
CA ASP A 136 -31.21 3.43 -15.80
C ASP A 136 -30.08 3.20 -14.79
N ALA A 137 -30.16 3.88 -13.63
CA ALA A 137 -29.13 3.79 -12.60
C ALA A 137 -28.89 2.34 -12.17
N PRO A 138 -27.63 1.84 -12.17
CA PRO A 138 -27.33 0.47 -11.77
C PRO A 138 -27.51 0.24 -10.26
N PHE A 139 -27.60 1.32 -9.47
CA PHE A 139 -27.88 1.31 -8.04
C PHE A 139 -29.18 2.06 -7.74
N VAL A 140 -30.24 1.29 -7.48
CA VAL A 140 -31.55 1.75 -7.02
C VAL A 140 -31.98 0.91 -5.82
N HIS A 141 -32.66 1.52 -4.86
CA HIS A 141 -33.26 0.80 -3.74
C HIS A 141 -34.21 -0.29 -4.22
N GLY A 142 -34.07 -1.50 -3.68
CA GLY A 142 -34.81 -2.68 -4.13
C GLY A 142 -34.31 -3.27 -5.45
N GLY A 143 -33.23 -2.74 -6.03
CA GLY A 143 -32.63 -3.23 -7.26
C GLY A 143 -31.90 -4.57 -7.13
N GLU A 144 -31.47 -5.11 -8.26
CA GLU A 144 -30.89 -6.44 -8.34
C GLU A 144 -29.35 -6.40 -8.23
N TRP A 145 -28.84 -6.86 -7.08
CA TRP A 145 -27.38 -6.89 -6.81
C TRP A 145 -26.57 -7.71 -7.83
N ARG A 146 -27.19 -8.69 -8.51
CA ARG A 146 -26.53 -9.58 -9.49
C ARG A 146 -25.99 -8.86 -10.72
N ARG A 147 -26.51 -7.66 -11.01
CA ARG A 147 -26.07 -6.83 -12.15
C ARG A 147 -24.75 -6.11 -11.87
N VAL A 148 -24.53 -5.74 -10.61
CA VAL A 148 -23.36 -4.95 -10.19
C VAL A 148 -22.28 -5.80 -9.51
N PHE A 149 -22.66 -6.91 -8.88
CA PHE A 149 -21.69 -7.82 -8.27
C PHE A 149 -21.35 -8.97 -9.22
N GLY A 150 -20.17 -8.87 -9.84
CA GLY A 150 -19.74 -9.80 -10.89
C GLY A 150 -18.99 -11.05 -10.38
N ASP A 151 -18.31 -10.94 -9.24
CA ASP A 151 -17.46 -11.98 -8.66
C ASP A 151 -17.46 -11.82 -7.14
N PHE A 152 -17.72 -12.90 -6.40
CA PHE A 152 -17.76 -12.88 -4.94
C PHE A 152 -17.38 -14.24 -4.36
N ALA A 153 -16.82 -14.21 -3.15
CA ALA A 153 -16.53 -15.41 -2.37
C ALA A 153 -16.78 -15.15 -0.89
N PHE A 154 -17.16 -16.20 -0.17
CA PHE A 154 -17.39 -16.17 1.27
C PHE A 154 -16.44 -17.15 1.97
N ASP A 155 -16.20 -16.93 3.26
CA ASP A 155 -15.59 -17.92 4.14
C ASP A 155 -16.64 -18.85 4.75
N ALA A 156 -16.18 -19.78 5.60
CA ALA A 156 -17.04 -20.72 6.32
C ALA A 156 -18.05 -20.04 7.26
N ASP A 157 -17.77 -18.81 7.70
CA ASP A 157 -18.66 -18.01 8.56
C ASP A 157 -19.63 -17.12 7.75
N GLY A 158 -19.65 -17.25 6.42
CA GLY A 158 -20.50 -16.47 5.53
C GLY A 158 -20.08 -14.99 5.39
N ARG A 159 -18.82 -14.65 5.68
CA ARG A 159 -18.27 -13.30 5.50
C ARG A 159 -17.60 -13.17 4.14
N PRO A 160 -17.74 -12.03 3.44
CA PRO A 160 -17.16 -11.86 2.11
C PRO A 160 -15.62 -11.85 2.20
N THR A 161 -14.98 -12.74 1.45
CA THR A 161 -13.52 -12.79 1.26
C THR A 161 -13.10 -12.12 -0.04
N ARG A 162 -14.01 -12.02 -1.01
CA ARG A 162 -13.84 -11.35 -2.28
C ARG A 162 -15.17 -10.74 -2.72
N LEU A 163 -15.15 -9.52 -3.25
CA LEU A 163 -16.30 -8.87 -3.85
C LEU A 163 -15.84 -7.93 -4.95
N ARG A 164 -16.30 -8.16 -6.18
CA ARG A 164 -16.12 -7.25 -7.32
C ARG A 164 -17.41 -6.47 -7.54
N VAL A 165 -17.32 -5.16 -7.42
CA VAL A 165 -18.42 -4.22 -7.61
C VAL A 165 -18.17 -3.42 -8.88
N SER A 166 -19.10 -3.47 -9.83
CA SER A 166 -19.15 -2.52 -10.95
C SER A 166 -19.90 -1.28 -10.48
N TYR A 167 -19.24 -0.12 -10.48
CA TYR A 167 -19.84 1.16 -10.09
C TYR A 167 -20.19 2.01 -11.33
N PRO A 168 -21.04 3.04 -11.19
CA PRO A 168 -21.40 3.88 -12.32
C PRO A 168 -20.25 4.82 -12.74
N ALA A 169 -20.14 5.10 -14.05
CA ALA A 169 -19.08 5.93 -14.62
C ALA A 169 -19.05 7.39 -14.11
N TYR A 170 -20.15 7.88 -13.53
CA TYR A 170 -20.22 9.22 -12.94
C TYR A 170 -19.74 9.29 -11.49
N PHE A 171 -19.44 8.15 -10.86
CA PHE A 171 -18.90 8.15 -9.51
C PHE A 171 -17.51 8.83 -9.53
N PRO A 172 -17.24 9.83 -8.67
CA PRO A 172 -15.97 10.55 -8.66
C PRO A 172 -14.90 9.70 -7.98
N ASP A 173 -14.54 8.58 -8.60
CA ASP A 173 -13.48 7.70 -8.12
C ASP A 173 -12.15 8.44 -8.05
N GLY A 174 -11.82 9.39 -8.93
CA GLY A 174 -10.62 10.23 -8.83
C GLY A 174 -10.46 11.00 -7.50
N GLU A 175 -11.52 11.14 -6.69
CA GLU A 175 -11.47 11.82 -5.39
C GLU A 175 -11.16 10.84 -4.23
N PRO A 176 -10.04 11.00 -3.51
CA PRO A 176 -9.69 10.12 -2.39
C PRO A 176 -10.75 10.07 -1.29
N ALA A 177 -11.44 11.19 -1.05
CA ALA A 177 -12.51 11.26 -0.06
C ALA A 177 -13.74 10.43 -0.46
N ALA A 178 -14.05 10.33 -1.76
CA ALA A 178 -15.14 9.51 -2.27
C ALA A 178 -14.83 8.02 -2.14
N ARG A 179 -13.62 7.59 -2.54
CA ARG A 179 -13.14 6.21 -2.33
C ARG A 179 -13.20 5.83 -0.86
N ALA A 180 -12.63 6.66 0.01
CA ALA A 180 -12.56 6.37 1.44
C ALA A 180 -13.95 6.23 2.10
N ARG A 181 -14.99 6.91 1.60
CA ARG A 181 -16.37 6.71 2.08
C ARG A 181 -16.89 5.30 1.76
N VAL A 182 -16.71 4.85 0.52
CA VAL A 182 -17.13 3.51 0.07
C VAL A 182 -16.32 2.43 0.78
N GLU A 183 -15.01 2.60 0.90
CA GLU A 183 -14.13 1.64 1.58
C GLU A 183 -14.52 1.49 3.07
N ARG A 184 -14.73 2.60 3.79
CA ARG A 184 -15.19 2.55 5.19
C ARG A 184 -16.53 1.85 5.33
N LEU A 185 -17.46 2.11 4.41
CA LEU A 185 -18.77 1.46 4.41
C LEU A 185 -18.63 -0.05 4.21
N LEU A 186 -17.91 -0.47 3.16
CA LEU A 186 -17.69 -1.88 2.86
C LEU A 186 -16.98 -2.59 4.00
N HIS A 187 -15.97 -1.95 4.58
CA HIS A 187 -15.27 -2.46 5.76
C HIS A 187 -16.22 -2.63 6.95
N ALA A 188 -17.10 -1.66 7.21
CA ALA A 188 -18.06 -1.73 8.31
C ALA A 188 -19.12 -2.83 8.11
N LYS A 189 -19.57 -3.05 6.86
CA LYS A 189 -20.64 -4.00 6.52
C LYS A 189 -20.16 -5.43 6.26
N SER A 190 -18.87 -5.61 5.97
CA SER A 190 -18.27 -6.93 5.67
C SER A 190 -17.86 -7.72 6.91
N GLY A 191 -17.84 -7.08 8.08
CA GLY A 191 -17.56 -7.72 9.37
C GLY A 191 -16.29 -7.17 10.04
N ARG A 192 -16.17 -7.37 11.36
CA ARG A 192 -15.02 -6.92 12.17
C ARG A 192 -13.86 -7.92 12.11
N GLY A 193 -12.64 -7.41 12.32
CA GLY A 193 -11.44 -8.22 12.54
C GLY A 193 -10.76 -8.74 11.27
N ARG A 194 -10.97 -8.08 10.13
CA ARG A 194 -10.29 -8.40 8.87
C ARG A 194 -9.73 -7.16 8.22
N GLU A 195 -8.59 -7.33 7.58
CA GLU A 195 -8.00 -6.33 6.71
C GLU A 195 -8.44 -6.60 5.28
N TYR A 196 -9.11 -5.61 4.69
CA TYR A 196 -9.57 -5.65 3.30
C TYR A 196 -8.66 -4.78 2.44
N ARG A 197 -8.21 -5.34 1.32
CA ARG A 197 -7.56 -4.58 0.25
C ARG A 197 -8.61 -4.21 -0.80
N PHE A 198 -8.64 -2.92 -1.14
CA PHE A 198 -9.47 -2.35 -2.18
C PHE A 198 -8.58 -1.99 -3.38
N ASP A 199 -8.86 -2.58 -4.54
CA ASP A 199 -8.25 -2.22 -5.82
C ASP A 199 -9.31 -1.53 -6.69
N TRP A 200 -9.10 -0.24 -6.95
CA TRP A 200 -9.95 0.56 -7.82
C TRP A 200 -9.41 0.50 -9.25
N ASP A 201 -10.25 0.01 -10.15
CA ASP A 201 -10.03 0.02 -11.59
C ASP A 201 -10.88 1.13 -12.19
N GLU A 202 -10.31 2.34 -12.18
CA GLU A 202 -10.97 3.59 -12.60
C GLU A 202 -11.51 3.49 -14.04
N GLU A 203 -10.72 2.91 -14.94
CA GLU A 203 -11.12 2.73 -16.34
C GLU A 203 -12.23 1.70 -16.53
N GLY A 204 -12.22 0.64 -15.73
CA GLY A 204 -13.21 -0.43 -15.80
C GLY A 204 -14.49 -0.11 -15.03
N ASN A 205 -14.52 1.00 -14.29
CA ASN A 205 -15.50 1.31 -13.25
C ASN A 205 -15.72 0.14 -12.29
N ARG A 206 -14.63 -0.47 -11.80
CA ARG A 206 -14.69 -1.66 -10.93
C ARG A 206 -13.91 -1.46 -9.65
N LEU A 207 -14.52 -1.88 -8.56
CA LEU A 207 -13.88 -2.00 -7.25
C LEU A 207 -13.75 -3.48 -6.91
N LEU A 208 -12.52 -3.94 -6.70
CA LEU A 208 -12.26 -5.27 -6.15
C LEU A 208 -11.89 -5.15 -4.67
N MET A 209 -12.76 -5.68 -3.81
CA MET A 209 -12.48 -5.91 -2.40
C MET A 209 -11.99 -7.34 -2.21
N THR A 210 -10.85 -7.51 -1.54
CA THR A 210 -10.28 -8.82 -1.19
C THR A 210 -9.80 -8.84 0.25
N VAL A 211 -10.01 -9.94 0.96
CA VAL A 211 -9.37 -10.18 2.26
C VAL A 211 -7.89 -10.50 2.02
N LEU A 212 -7.01 -9.83 2.77
CA LEU A 212 -5.59 -10.14 2.72
C LEU A 212 -5.34 -11.50 3.39
N PRO A 213 -4.50 -12.36 2.81
CA PRO A 213 -4.04 -13.55 3.50
C PRO A 213 -3.30 -13.13 4.77
N ALA A 214 -3.32 -13.98 5.80
CA ALA A 214 -2.50 -13.76 6.98
C ALA A 214 -1.04 -13.57 6.58
N LEU A 215 -0.39 -12.55 7.14
CA LEU A 215 1.05 -12.38 6.98
C LEU A 215 1.78 -13.60 7.53
N SER A 216 2.93 -13.91 6.92
CA SER A 216 3.75 -15.05 7.35
C SER A 216 4.15 -14.90 8.82
N ALA A 217 3.86 -15.93 9.63
CA ALA A 217 4.30 -16.01 11.02
C ALA A 217 5.71 -16.61 11.18
N SER A 218 6.33 -17.09 10.10
CA SER A 218 7.65 -17.74 10.17
C SER A 218 8.82 -16.76 10.12
N VAL A 219 8.58 -15.47 9.85
CA VAL A 219 9.59 -14.42 10.00
C VAL A 219 9.57 -13.91 11.45
N ALA A 220 10.44 -14.46 12.28
CA ALA A 220 10.64 -14.01 13.65
C ALA A 220 11.54 -12.77 13.74
N ALA A 221 11.53 -12.11 14.90
CA ALA A 221 12.50 -11.07 15.23
C ALA A 221 13.92 -11.65 15.13
N GLN A 222 14.74 -11.01 14.31
CA GLN A 222 16.10 -11.46 13.99
C GLN A 222 17.00 -10.25 13.76
N ARG A 223 18.28 -10.52 13.49
CA ARG A 223 19.21 -9.46 13.13
C ARG A 223 18.89 -8.96 11.72
N PHE A 224 18.18 -7.85 11.61
CA PHE A 224 17.89 -7.24 10.32
C PHE A 224 19.09 -6.42 9.81
N VAL A 225 19.29 -6.47 8.49
CA VAL A 225 20.33 -5.68 7.81
C VAL A 225 19.74 -4.31 7.47
N THR A 226 19.89 -3.35 8.38
CA THR A 226 19.50 -1.94 8.21
C THR A 226 20.69 -1.00 8.39
N VAL A 227 20.53 0.29 8.08
CA VAL A 227 21.52 1.32 8.40
C VAL A 227 21.20 1.96 9.77
N PRO A 228 22.15 2.65 10.42
CA PRO A 228 21.85 3.41 11.63
C PRO A 228 20.69 4.39 11.44
N GLY A 229 19.80 4.45 12.43
CA GLY A 229 18.58 5.27 12.36
C GLY A 229 17.42 4.63 11.57
N GLU A 230 17.51 3.34 11.25
CA GLU A 230 16.44 2.58 10.62
C GLU A 230 16.11 1.29 11.38
N ALA A 231 14.83 1.10 11.68
CA ALA A 231 14.30 -0.11 12.32
C ALA A 231 13.19 -0.74 11.46
N VAL A 232 13.26 -2.06 11.25
CA VAL A 232 12.20 -2.84 10.60
C VAL A 232 11.03 -2.98 11.56
N LEU A 233 9.85 -2.55 11.12
CA LEU A 233 8.58 -2.72 11.84
C LEU A 233 7.85 -4.01 11.45
N GLY A 234 8.02 -4.45 10.21
CA GLY A 234 7.35 -5.63 9.68
C GLY A 234 7.56 -5.78 8.18
N PHE A 235 6.76 -6.66 7.57
CA PHE A 235 6.83 -7.00 6.15
C PHE A 235 5.46 -6.86 5.52
N THR A 236 5.44 -6.51 4.23
CA THR A 236 4.21 -6.24 3.48
C THR A 236 4.22 -6.99 2.14
N ASP A 237 3.31 -6.66 1.23
CA ASP A 237 3.28 -7.25 -0.12
C ASP A 237 4.48 -6.78 -0.96
N ALA A 238 4.96 -7.64 -1.86
CA ALA A 238 6.13 -7.36 -2.71
C ALA A 238 5.96 -6.16 -3.64
N ASP A 239 4.71 -5.79 -3.95
CA ASP A 239 4.38 -4.67 -4.82
C ASP A 239 4.16 -3.36 -4.04
N ALA A 240 4.06 -3.42 -2.70
CA ALA A 240 3.76 -2.25 -1.87
C ALA A 240 4.99 -1.39 -1.57
N VAL A 241 6.19 -1.99 -1.51
CA VAL A 241 7.44 -1.28 -1.24
C VAL A 241 8.56 -1.73 -2.18
N GLN A 242 9.44 -0.80 -2.55
CA GLN A 242 10.60 -1.11 -3.39
C GLN A 242 11.76 -1.72 -2.60
N ARG A 243 11.83 -1.44 -1.30
CA ARG A 243 12.93 -1.87 -0.45
C ARG A 243 12.70 -3.28 0.08
N THR A 244 13.69 -4.14 -0.11
CA THR A 244 13.74 -5.47 0.51
C THR A 244 14.86 -5.57 1.52
N VAL A 245 14.69 -6.46 2.50
CA VAL A 245 15.68 -6.82 3.52
C VAL A 245 15.80 -8.34 3.52
N PRO A 246 17.03 -8.90 3.60
CA PRO A 246 17.21 -10.34 3.73
C PRO A 246 16.66 -10.82 5.08
N VAL A 247 15.85 -11.86 5.05
CA VAL A 247 15.26 -12.49 6.24
C VAL A 247 15.39 -14.00 6.17
N ARG A 248 15.56 -14.61 7.34
CA ARG A 248 15.27 -16.03 7.56
C ARG A 248 13.77 -16.19 7.81
N ASP A 249 13.11 -16.95 6.94
CA ASP A 249 11.69 -17.26 6.95
C ASP A 249 11.54 -18.78 7.14
N GLY A 250 11.42 -19.21 8.40
CA GLY A 250 11.58 -20.61 8.76
C GLY A 250 13.00 -21.10 8.42
N ASP A 251 13.11 -22.16 7.62
CA ASP A 251 14.38 -22.74 7.18
C ASP A 251 14.93 -22.12 5.88
N ALA A 252 14.22 -21.16 5.29
CA ALA A 252 14.60 -20.54 4.01
C ALA A 252 15.08 -19.10 4.20
N ASP A 253 16.13 -18.71 3.47
CA ASP A 253 16.58 -17.33 3.38
C ASP A 253 15.97 -16.67 2.14
N ARG A 254 15.36 -15.48 2.30
CA ARG A 254 14.79 -14.70 1.19
C ARG A 254 14.84 -13.20 1.42
N ASP A 255 14.75 -12.44 0.33
CA ASP A 255 14.54 -11.00 0.39
C ASP A 255 13.05 -10.69 0.61
N ALA A 256 12.72 -10.00 1.70
CA ALA A 256 11.36 -9.63 2.05
C ALA A 256 11.12 -8.11 1.94
N PRO A 257 9.99 -7.66 1.36
CA PRO A 257 9.59 -6.26 1.31
C PRO A 257 9.36 -5.69 2.72
N ALA A 258 10.23 -4.81 3.17
CA ALA A 258 10.29 -4.36 4.56
C ALA A 258 9.62 -3.00 4.77
N VAL A 259 8.82 -2.90 5.83
CA VAL A 259 8.32 -1.64 6.38
C VAL A 259 9.32 -1.13 7.40
N VAL A 260 9.89 0.05 7.16
CA VAL A 260 11.00 0.60 7.95
C VAL A 260 10.61 1.93 8.57
N TRP A 261 10.85 2.07 9.86
CA TRP A 261 10.77 3.33 10.58
C TRP A 261 12.14 4.02 10.60
N ARG A 262 12.14 5.32 10.34
CA ARG A 262 13.37 6.13 10.26
C ARG A 262 13.39 7.14 11.40
N THR A 263 14.49 7.18 12.14
CA THR A 263 14.71 8.08 13.29
C THR A 263 15.90 9.03 13.10
N GLY A 264 16.53 9.00 11.93
CA GLY A 264 17.69 9.84 11.64
C GLY A 264 17.36 11.35 11.54
N PRO A 265 18.39 12.21 11.44
CA PRO A 265 18.26 13.69 11.48
C PRO A 265 17.37 14.31 10.40
N ARG A 266 17.10 13.55 9.33
CA ARG A 266 16.26 13.95 8.20
C ARG A 266 14.87 13.31 8.23
N SER A 267 14.53 12.58 9.30
CA SER A 267 13.20 11.96 9.43
C SER A 267 12.18 13.02 9.85
N PRO A 268 11.09 13.21 9.08
CA PRO A 268 10.00 14.10 9.49
C PRO A 268 9.20 13.52 10.67
N GLU A 269 9.28 12.21 10.90
CA GLU A 269 8.46 11.48 11.88
C GLU A 269 9.36 10.56 12.75
N PRO A 270 10.15 11.14 13.69
CA PRO A 270 11.10 10.38 14.50
C PRO A 270 10.45 9.67 15.70
N HIS A 271 9.11 9.68 15.80
CA HIS A 271 8.35 9.08 16.89
C HIS A 271 7.45 7.96 16.36
N LEU A 272 7.28 6.91 17.16
CA LEU A 272 6.44 5.76 16.83
C LEU A 272 5.43 5.54 17.95
N LEU A 273 4.14 5.49 17.60
CA LEU A 273 3.06 5.08 18.49
C LEU A 273 2.58 3.68 18.07
N VAL A 274 2.63 2.72 18.98
CA VAL A 274 2.15 1.35 18.75
C VAL A 274 0.89 1.12 19.58
N VAL A 275 -0.21 0.78 18.91
CA VAL A 275 -1.50 0.47 19.54
C VAL A 275 -1.99 -0.87 19.01
N GLY A 276 -2.51 -1.72 19.90
CA GLY A 276 -3.05 -3.02 19.54
C GLY A 276 -3.96 -3.58 20.62
N GLN A 277 -4.77 -4.57 20.25
CA GLN A 277 -5.53 -5.35 21.22
C GLN A 277 -4.57 -6.21 22.07
N PRO A 278 -4.99 -6.68 23.26
CA PRO A 278 -4.23 -7.67 24.01
C PRO A 278 -3.81 -8.86 23.14
N GLY A 279 -2.54 -9.24 23.20
CA GLY A 279 -1.99 -10.33 22.37
C GLY A 279 -1.62 -9.94 20.93
N ALA A 280 -1.80 -8.69 20.51
CA ALA A 280 -1.41 -8.23 19.16
C ALA A 280 0.11 -8.10 18.96
N GLY A 281 0.92 -8.31 20.01
CA GLY A 281 2.38 -8.33 19.91
C GLY A 281 3.07 -6.96 20.01
N ALA A 282 2.40 -5.93 20.52
CA ALA A 282 2.97 -4.59 20.68
C ALA A 282 4.32 -4.60 21.43
N SER A 283 4.39 -5.29 22.57
CA SER A 283 5.63 -5.40 23.34
C SER A 283 6.71 -6.24 22.66
N THR A 284 6.33 -7.23 21.84
CA THR A 284 7.27 -7.97 20.99
C THR A 284 7.89 -7.06 19.93
N LEU A 285 7.08 -6.20 19.30
CA LEU A 285 7.55 -5.18 18.36
C LEU A 285 8.51 -4.20 19.05
N LEU A 286 8.14 -3.65 20.21
CA LEU A 286 8.97 -2.70 20.94
C LEU A 286 10.31 -3.31 21.40
N ARG A 287 10.31 -4.56 21.85
CA ARG A 287 11.56 -5.30 22.15
C ARG A 287 12.41 -5.50 20.89
N SER A 288 11.80 -5.82 19.75
CA SER A 288 12.52 -5.93 18.47
C SER A 288 13.15 -4.60 18.06
N VAL A 289 12.41 -3.49 18.16
CA VAL A 289 12.91 -2.14 17.86
C VAL A 289 14.06 -1.76 18.78
N ALA A 290 13.96 -2.02 20.09
CA ALA A 290 15.04 -1.77 21.04
C ALA A 290 16.30 -2.56 20.68
N LEU A 291 16.18 -3.85 20.38
CA LEU A 291 17.32 -4.68 20.00
C LEU A 291 17.98 -4.21 18.69
N GLN A 292 17.19 -3.75 17.72
CA GLN A 292 17.70 -3.16 16.47
C GLN A 292 18.45 -1.84 16.73
N ALA A 293 17.97 -0.99 17.64
CA ALA A 293 18.68 0.23 18.03
C ALA A 293 20.03 -0.09 18.69
N LEU A 294 20.05 -1.04 19.63
CA LEU A 294 21.28 -1.48 20.31
C LEU A 294 22.31 -2.09 19.35
N GLN A 295 21.86 -2.79 18.31
CA GLN A 295 22.74 -3.33 17.27
C GLN A 295 23.56 -2.24 16.56
N HIS A 296 22.98 -1.05 16.39
CA HIS A 296 23.63 0.11 15.76
C HIS A 296 24.35 1.02 16.77
N GLY A 297 24.56 0.53 18.00
CA GLY A 297 25.22 1.31 19.06
C GLY A 297 24.35 2.40 19.67
N GLY A 298 23.05 2.39 19.40
CA GLY A 298 22.10 3.27 20.06
C GLY A 298 21.98 2.97 21.56
N GLU A 299 21.43 3.93 22.28
CA GLU A 299 21.13 3.80 23.70
C GLU A 299 19.62 3.65 23.91
N VAL A 300 19.22 2.81 24.86
CA VAL A 300 17.82 2.50 25.13
C VAL A 300 17.53 2.71 26.61
N LEU A 301 16.53 3.54 26.89
CA LEU A 301 15.92 3.71 28.20
C LEU A 301 14.48 3.22 28.11
N VAL A 302 14.07 2.32 29.01
CA VAL A 302 12.73 1.73 29.00
C VAL A 302 11.95 2.16 30.23
N LEU A 303 10.72 2.63 29.99
CA LEU A 303 9.75 2.96 31.03
C LEU A 303 8.53 2.05 30.86
N GLU A 304 8.30 1.18 31.83
CA GLU A 304 7.19 0.23 31.84
C GLU A 304 6.16 0.64 32.89
N GLY A 305 4.97 1.06 32.43
CA GLY A 305 3.90 1.50 33.33
C GLY A 305 3.10 0.35 33.96
N PHE A 306 3.12 -0.85 33.37
CA PHE A 306 2.28 -1.97 33.80
C PHE A 306 2.92 -2.79 34.94
N GLY A 307 4.21 -2.59 35.21
CA GLY A 307 4.92 -3.22 36.33
C GLY A 307 5.11 -4.74 36.20
N THR A 308 4.90 -5.30 35.01
CA THR A 308 5.00 -6.74 34.74
C THR A 308 6.42 -7.24 34.49
N GLY A 309 7.38 -6.34 34.33
CA GLY A 309 8.76 -6.67 33.99
C GLY A 309 8.91 -7.23 32.58
N GLU A 310 8.00 -6.86 31.67
CA GLU A 310 7.98 -7.34 30.28
C GLU A 310 9.27 -6.99 29.53
N TYR A 311 9.95 -5.91 29.95
CA TYR A 311 11.22 -5.46 29.37
C TYR A 311 12.45 -5.83 30.19
N ALA A 312 12.31 -6.61 31.27
CA ALA A 312 13.44 -7.01 32.12
C ALA A 312 14.52 -7.78 31.33
N CYS A 313 14.16 -8.45 30.23
CA CYS A 313 15.11 -9.12 29.34
C CYS A 313 16.13 -8.20 28.65
N LEU A 314 15.92 -6.88 28.71
CA LEU A 314 16.83 -5.87 28.18
C LEU A 314 17.86 -5.41 29.23
N ALA A 315 17.59 -5.58 30.52
CA ALA A 315 18.47 -5.13 31.59
C ALA A 315 19.86 -5.79 31.49
N GLY A 316 20.92 -5.02 31.77
CA GLY A 316 22.30 -5.48 31.71
C GLY A 316 22.90 -5.60 30.30
N ARG A 317 22.14 -5.32 29.24
CA ARG A 317 22.67 -5.29 27.87
C ARG A 317 23.45 -3.99 27.62
N ARG A 318 24.52 -4.09 26.82
CA ARG A 318 25.30 -2.92 26.39
C ARG A 318 24.40 -1.92 25.65
N GLY A 319 24.42 -0.65 26.07
CA GLY A 319 23.60 0.42 25.51
C GLY A 319 22.23 0.57 26.17
N VAL A 320 21.82 -0.35 27.05
CA VAL A 320 20.61 -0.17 27.86
C VAL A 320 20.96 0.65 29.09
N LEU A 321 20.35 1.83 29.19
CA LEU A 321 20.61 2.82 30.24
C LEU A 321 19.83 2.50 31.52
N GLY A 322 18.64 1.92 31.38
CA GLY A 322 17.76 1.56 32.49
C GLY A 322 16.46 0.93 32.01
N VAL A 323 15.84 0.15 32.89
CA VAL A 323 14.50 -0.43 32.72
C VAL A 323 13.71 -0.14 33.98
N GLU A 324 12.88 0.90 33.93
CA GLU A 324 12.12 1.39 35.07
C GLU A 324 10.68 0.88 35.02
N CYS A 325 10.24 0.22 36.08
CA CYS A 325 8.90 -0.38 36.17
C CYS A 325 7.97 0.34 37.18
N GLY A 326 8.49 1.35 37.88
CA GLY A 326 7.78 2.08 38.94
C GLY A 326 7.78 3.59 38.70
N PRO A 327 6.81 4.33 39.27
CA PRO A 327 6.63 5.76 38.99
C PRO A 327 7.82 6.62 39.45
N VAL A 328 8.45 6.30 40.59
CA VAL A 328 9.62 7.04 41.10
C VAL A 328 10.82 6.88 40.18
N GLY A 329 11.10 5.64 39.77
CA GLY A 329 12.18 5.35 38.82
C GLY A 329 11.91 5.99 37.46
N ALA A 330 10.68 5.90 36.97
CA ALA A 330 10.28 6.51 35.71
C ALA A 330 10.44 8.04 35.72
N LEU A 331 10.06 8.71 36.81
CA LEU A 331 10.27 10.15 36.95
C LEU A 331 11.76 10.51 36.91
N GLY A 332 12.60 9.82 37.70
CA GLY A 332 14.04 10.08 37.71
C GLY A 332 14.69 9.83 36.34
N ALA A 333 14.26 8.78 35.64
CA ALA A 333 14.70 8.46 34.30
C ALA A 333 14.29 9.51 33.26
N LEU A 334 13.07 10.06 33.36
CA LEU A 334 12.60 11.16 32.51
C LEU A 334 13.36 12.46 32.78
N GLU A 335 13.61 12.80 34.05
CA GLU A 335 14.43 13.98 34.42
C GLU A 335 15.86 13.86 33.91
N TRP A 336 16.44 12.66 33.99
CA TRP A 336 17.73 12.37 33.39
C TRP A 336 17.68 12.53 31.86
N ALA A 337 16.68 11.95 31.19
CA ALA A 337 16.55 12.02 29.73
C ALA A 337 16.36 13.46 29.23
N ALA A 338 15.64 14.30 29.96
CA ALA A 338 15.48 15.71 29.65
C ALA A 338 16.83 16.45 29.68
N ARG A 339 17.57 16.34 30.80
CA ARG A 339 18.90 16.96 30.95
C ARG A 339 19.89 16.45 29.91
N GLU A 340 19.88 15.15 29.62
CA GLU A 340 20.77 14.56 28.62
C GLU A 340 20.43 15.02 27.20
N THR A 341 19.14 15.19 26.89
CA THR A 341 18.70 15.74 25.60
C THR A 341 19.15 17.19 25.44
N GLU A 342 18.98 18.02 26.46
CA GLU A 342 19.45 19.42 26.45
C GLU A 342 20.97 19.49 26.24
N ARG A 343 21.73 18.65 26.96
CA ARG A 343 23.19 18.55 26.81
C ARG A 343 23.57 18.18 25.38
N ARG A 344 22.95 17.15 24.78
CA ARG A 344 23.24 16.72 23.39
C ARG A 344 22.87 17.79 22.37
N LEU A 345 21.76 18.49 22.56
CA LEU A 345 21.35 19.60 21.69
C LEU A 345 22.35 20.76 21.72
N ALA A 346 22.85 21.11 22.91
CA ALA A 346 23.87 22.14 23.07
C ALA A 346 25.17 21.76 22.34
N VAL A 347 25.68 20.54 22.56
CA VAL A 347 26.89 20.03 21.89
C VAL A 347 26.71 19.99 20.36
N ALA A 348 25.57 19.50 19.87
CA ALA A 348 25.28 19.47 18.44
C ALA A 348 25.11 20.87 17.83
N HIS A 349 24.69 21.86 18.61
CA HIS A 349 24.64 23.26 18.18
C HIS A 349 26.05 23.86 18.09
N GLU A 350 26.91 23.59 19.07
CA GLU A 350 28.32 24.03 19.08
C GLU A 350 29.11 23.42 17.91
N ALA A 351 29.00 22.11 17.69
CA ALA A 351 29.64 21.43 16.56
C ALA A 351 29.24 22.05 15.21
N ARG A 352 27.94 22.33 15.02
CA ARG A 352 27.44 23.02 13.82
C ARG A 352 28.00 24.43 13.67
N ARG A 353 28.16 25.18 14.77
CA ARG A 353 28.78 26.51 14.74
C ARG A 353 30.27 26.44 14.38
N ALA A 354 30.96 25.39 14.81
CA ALA A 354 32.36 25.14 14.49
C ALA A 354 32.58 24.54 13.08
N GLY A 355 31.50 24.14 12.38
CA GLY A 355 31.60 23.45 11.08
C GLY A 355 32.02 21.98 11.20
N GLU A 356 31.92 21.40 12.39
CA GLU A 356 32.29 20.02 12.70
C GLU A 356 31.08 19.08 12.59
N PRO A 357 31.30 17.78 12.30
CA PRO A 357 30.22 16.80 12.33
C PRO A 357 29.62 16.70 13.75
N ALA A 358 28.29 16.54 13.82
CA ALA A 358 27.63 16.26 15.09
C ALA A 358 28.10 14.91 15.66
N PRO A 359 28.39 14.83 16.97
CA PRO A 359 28.93 13.64 17.62
C PRO A 359 27.94 12.47 17.68
#